data_AF-A0A7M3YV17-F1
#
_entry.id   AF-A0A7M3YV17-F1
#
_cell.length_a   1.000
_cell.length_b   1.000
_cell.length_c   1.000
_cell.angle_alpha   90.00
_cell.angle_beta   90.00
_cell.angle_gamma   90.00
#
_symmetry.space_group_name_H-M   'P 1'
#
loop_
_entity.id
_entity.type
_entity.pdbx_description
1 polymer ?
#
loop_
_entity_poly.entity_id
_entity_poly.type
_entity_poly.pdbx_seq_one_letter_code
_entity_poly.pdbx_strand_id
1 'polypeptide(L)'
;MSEESVNVESRTSSQDKRWTIMAALLGTNTALMLFQGIEQAREYVLIREVALAIIAAALPFQAIYFLIYTFVLEHEQRLPPERLRKLELASALCQVVSYGSLIGVAMMWYNMSSWVGVSFIASSILAIFLIRDVMAPVDVGESPAPDAA
;
A
#
# COMPACT_ATOMS: atom_id res chain seq x y z
N MET A 1 27.15 16.20 -15.78
CA MET A 1 25.69 16.41 -15.90
C MET A 1 25.00 15.04 -15.84
N SER A 2 24.85 14.45 -14.65
CA SER A 2 24.25 13.11 -14.53
C SER A 2 23.67 12.78 -13.15
N GLU A 3 23.94 13.56 -12.10
CA GLU A 3 23.37 13.27 -10.77
C GLU A 3 21.94 13.83 -10.62
N GLU A 4 21.65 14.99 -11.22
CA GLU A 4 20.33 15.63 -11.13
C GLU A 4 19.26 14.89 -11.94
N SER A 5 19.59 14.37 -13.14
CA SER A 5 18.65 13.64 -13.99
C SER A 5 18.28 12.25 -13.42
N VAL A 6 19.23 11.57 -12.79
CA VAL A 6 19.00 10.25 -12.15
C VAL A 6 18.12 10.39 -10.89
N ASN A 7 18.25 11.51 -10.17
CA ASN A 7 17.43 11.79 -8.99
C ASN A 7 15.96 12.11 -9.36
N VAL A 8 15.69 12.72 -10.51
CA VAL A 8 14.32 12.99 -10.97
C VAL A 8 13.61 11.71 -11.41
N GLU A 9 14.26 10.87 -12.23
CA GLU A 9 13.66 9.64 -12.76
C GLU A 9 13.43 8.57 -11.67
N SER A 10 14.30 8.52 -10.66
CA SER A 10 14.11 7.61 -9.52
C SER A 10 12.95 8.03 -8.61
N ARG A 11 12.74 9.33 -8.43
CA ARG A 11 11.60 9.89 -7.67
C ARG A 11 10.30 9.58 -8.38
N THR A 12 10.18 9.91 -9.67
CA THR A 12 8.98 9.64 -10.49
C THR A 12 8.65 8.15 -10.53
N SER A 13 9.64 7.27 -10.74
CA SER A 13 9.43 5.81 -10.73
C SER A 13 8.93 5.27 -9.38
N SER A 14 9.49 5.77 -8.27
CA SER A 14 9.06 5.35 -6.93
C SER A 14 7.65 5.85 -6.57
N GLN A 15 7.31 7.03 -7.09
CA GLN A 15 6.03 7.70 -6.98
C GLN A 15 4.95 6.91 -7.77
N ASP A 16 5.20 6.56 -9.02
CA ASP A 16 4.28 5.80 -9.88
C ASP A 16 3.92 4.41 -9.32
N LYS A 17 4.90 3.74 -8.70
CA LYS A 17 4.67 2.45 -8.02
C LYS A 17 3.68 2.59 -6.86
N ARG A 18 3.82 3.64 -6.04
CA ARG A 18 2.92 3.91 -4.90
C ARG A 18 1.51 4.25 -5.39
N TRP A 19 1.40 5.03 -6.47
CA TRP A 19 0.13 5.39 -7.06
C TRP A 19 -0.63 4.17 -7.58
N THR A 20 0.04 3.28 -8.31
CA THR A 20 -0.58 2.09 -8.89
C THR A 20 -1.16 1.17 -7.81
N ILE A 21 -0.43 0.99 -6.70
CA ILE A 21 -0.90 0.18 -5.56
C ILE A 21 -2.17 0.79 -4.95
N MET A 22 -2.20 2.11 -4.75
CA MET A 22 -3.36 2.78 -4.16
C MET A 22 -4.57 2.79 -5.08
N ALA A 23 -4.36 2.96 -6.39
CA ALA A 23 -5.43 2.86 -7.38
C ALA A 23 -6.05 1.44 -7.40
N ALA A 24 -5.21 0.41 -7.36
CA ALA A 24 -5.67 -0.97 -7.25
C ALA A 24 -6.47 -1.20 -5.97
N LEU A 25 -5.96 -0.72 -4.82
CA LEU A 25 -6.63 -0.86 -3.53
C LEU A 25 -7.98 -0.14 -3.48
N LEU A 26 -8.05 1.10 -3.99
CA LEU A 26 -9.30 1.86 -4.11
C LEU A 26 -10.31 1.13 -5.01
N GLY A 27 -9.85 0.59 -6.14
CA GLY A 27 -10.67 -0.20 -7.06
C GLY A 27 -11.23 -1.46 -6.39
N THR A 28 -10.39 -2.23 -5.69
CA THR A 28 -10.83 -3.42 -4.94
C THR A 28 -11.86 -3.07 -3.87
N ASN A 29 -11.60 -2.04 -3.06
CA ASN A 29 -12.51 -1.60 -2.01
C ASN A 29 -13.86 -1.14 -2.56
N THR A 30 -13.86 -0.39 -3.66
CA THR A 30 -15.08 0.06 -4.33
C THR A 30 -15.87 -1.13 -4.89
N ALA A 31 -15.20 -2.09 -5.52
CA ALA A 31 -15.85 -3.30 -6.04
C ALA A 31 -16.46 -4.15 -4.91
N LEU A 32 -15.75 -4.34 -3.80
CA LEU A 32 -16.27 -5.06 -2.64
C LEU A 32 -17.48 -4.34 -2.04
N MET A 33 -17.42 -3.01 -1.87
CA MET A 33 -18.57 -2.22 -1.40
C MET A 33 -19.80 -2.41 -2.28
N LEU A 34 -19.62 -2.42 -3.60
CA LEU A 34 -20.73 -2.60 -4.54
C LEU A 34 -21.32 -4.02 -4.45
N PHE A 35 -20.51 -5.06 -4.68
CA PHE A 35 -21.02 -6.42 -4.79
C PHE A 35 -21.42 -7.02 -3.44
N GLN A 36 -20.59 -6.82 -2.41
CA GLN A 36 -20.91 -7.33 -1.07
C GLN A 36 -21.96 -6.45 -0.38
N GLY A 37 -22.07 -5.17 -0.72
CA GLY A 37 -23.18 -4.33 -0.25
C GLY A 37 -24.54 -4.80 -0.77
N ILE A 38 -24.62 -5.18 -2.06
CA ILE A 38 -25.84 -5.79 -2.63
C ILE A 38 -26.17 -7.11 -1.93
N GLU A 39 -25.16 -7.98 -1.76
CA GLU A 39 -25.37 -9.28 -1.10
C GLU A 39 -25.76 -9.11 0.37
N GLN A 40 -25.21 -8.11 1.07
CA GLN A 40 -25.57 -7.77 2.44
C GLN A 40 -27.01 -7.27 2.58
N ALA A 41 -27.49 -6.49 1.60
CA ALA A 41 -28.87 -6.03 1.56
C ALA A 41 -29.87 -7.18 1.32
N ARG A 42 -29.43 -8.24 0.64
CA ARG A 42 -30.22 -9.45 0.40
C ARG A 42 -30.21 -10.39 1.60
N GLU A 43 -29.03 -10.64 2.18
CA GLU A 43 -28.83 -11.50 3.33
C GLU A 43 -27.86 -10.85 4.31
N TYR A 44 -28.37 -10.53 5.50
CA TYR A 44 -27.59 -9.86 6.53
C TYR A 44 -26.60 -10.82 7.19
N VAL A 45 -25.31 -10.48 7.10
CA VAL A 45 -24.23 -11.16 7.83
C VAL A 45 -23.41 -10.12 8.59
N LEU A 46 -23.28 -10.29 9.91
CA LEU A 46 -22.59 -9.32 10.77
C LEU A 46 -21.11 -9.10 10.37
N ILE A 47 -20.39 -10.18 10.04
CA ILE A 47 -18.98 -10.09 9.62
C ILE A 47 -18.83 -9.25 8.35
N ARG A 48 -19.76 -9.43 7.40
CA ARG A 48 -19.80 -8.66 6.15
C ARG A 48 -20.08 -7.18 6.44
N GLU A 49 -21.00 -6.88 7.33
CA GLU A 49 -21.29 -5.49 7.76
C GLU A 49 -20.05 -4.79 8.32
N VAL A 50 -19.36 -5.46 9.26
CA VAL A 50 -18.16 -4.90 9.89
C VAL A 50 -17.05 -4.69 8.86
N ALA A 51 -16.85 -5.66 7.96
CA ALA A 51 -15.88 -5.55 6.87
C ALA A 51 -16.20 -4.38 5.92
N LEU A 52 -17.47 -4.23 5.52
CA LEU A 52 -17.94 -3.12 4.69
C LEU A 52 -17.78 -1.77 5.41
N ALA A 53 -18.08 -1.69 6.71
CA ALA A 53 -17.92 -0.47 7.49
C ALA A 53 -16.45 -0.02 7.56
N ILE A 54 -15.52 -0.96 7.74
CA ILE A 54 -14.07 -0.67 7.70
C ILE A 54 -13.65 -0.15 6.34
N ILE A 55 -14.10 -0.80 5.26
CA ILE A 55 -13.79 -0.37 3.88
C ILE A 55 -14.38 1.01 3.61
N ALA A 56 -15.65 1.24 3.96
CA ALA A 56 -16.34 2.51 3.80
C ALA A 56 -15.64 3.65 4.56
N ALA A 57 -15.16 3.38 5.77
CA ALA A 57 -14.40 4.36 6.56
C ALA A 57 -13.05 4.72 5.92
N ALA A 58 -12.42 3.79 5.18
CA ALA A 58 -11.12 4.01 4.55
C ALA A 58 -11.20 4.73 3.19
N LEU A 59 -12.31 4.60 2.45
CA LEU A 59 -12.48 5.21 1.11
C LEU A 59 -12.23 6.73 1.08
N PRO A 60 -12.73 7.55 2.02
CA PRO A 60 -12.43 8.97 2.06
C PRO A 60 -10.93 9.26 2.21
N PHE A 61 -10.22 8.48 3.01
CA PHE A 61 -8.77 8.64 3.18
C PHE A 61 -8.00 8.26 1.91
N GLN A 62 -8.45 7.25 1.17
CA GLN A 62 -7.88 6.88 -0.13
C GLN A 62 -8.08 7.99 -1.17
N ALA A 63 -9.27 8.60 -1.21
CA ALA A 63 -9.56 9.73 -2.10
C ALA A 63 -8.71 10.97 -1.75
N ILE A 64 -8.60 11.32 -0.46
CA ILE A 64 -7.77 12.43 -0.01
C ILE A 64 -6.29 12.17 -0.24
N TYR A 65 -5.80 10.94 -0.01
CA TYR A 65 -4.43 10.56 -0.37
C TYR A 65 -4.17 10.84 -1.84
N PHE A 66 -5.07 10.41 -2.73
CA PHE A 66 -4.94 10.62 -4.17
C PHE A 66 -4.93 12.11 -4.54
N LEU A 67 -5.80 12.92 -3.92
CA LEU A 67 -5.83 14.37 -4.15
C LEU A 67 -4.55 15.06 -3.67
N ILE A 68 -4.08 14.76 -2.46
CA ILE A 68 -2.84 15.32 -1.91
C ILE A 68 -1.66 14.93 -2.81
N TYR A 69 -1.59 13.66 -3.18
CA TYR A 69 -0.52 13.14 -4.01
C TYR A 69 -0.47 13.83 -5.38
N THR A 70 -1.62 13.94 -6.06
CA THR A 70 -1.72 14.62 -7.37
C THR A 70 -1.38 16.10 -7.25
N PHE A 71 -1.83 16.76 -6.18
CA PHE A 71 -1.52 18.17 -5.93
C PHE A 71 -0.02 18.41 -5.70
N VAL A 72 0.64 17.56 -4.91
CA VAL A 72 2.10 17.65 -4.69
C VAL A 72 2.83 17.44 -6.02
N LEU A 73 2.45 16.43 -6.79
CA LEU A 73 3.08 16.14 -8.08
C LEU A 73 2.97 17.31 -9.07
N GLU A 74 1.81 17.95 -9.14
CA GLU A 74 1.57 19.08 -10.06
C GLU A 74 2.27 20.37 -9.62
N HIS A 75 2.44 20.58 -8.30
CA HIS A 75 2.89 21.86 -7.75
C HIS A 75 4.25 21.79 -7.03
N GLU A 76 4.98 20.67 -7.11
CA GLU A 76 6.20 20.39 -6.32
C GLU A 76 7.20 21.55 -6.35
N GLN A 77 7.47 22.10 -7.54
CA GLN A 77 8.45 23.17 -7.74
C GLN A 77 8.02 24.55 -7.19
N ARG A 78 6.73 24.74 -6.89
CA ARG A 78 6.18 26.03 -6.41
C ARG A 78 5.81 26.01 -4.93
N LEU A 79 5.94 24.86 -4.28
CA LEU A 79 5.53 24.66 -2.89
C LEU A 79 6.69 24.98 -1.94
N PRO A 80 6.49 25.84 -0.91
CA PRO A 80 7.50 26.03 0.12
C PRO A 80 7.72 24.71 0.89
N PRO A 81 8.98 24.42 1.29
CA PRO A 81 9.36 23.12 1.86
C PRO A 81 8.59 22.77 3.14
N GLU A 82 8.22 23.77 3.95
CA GLU A 82 7.38 23.58 5.14
C GLU A 82 5.98 23.06 4.82
N ARG A 83 5.37 23.50 3.70
CA ARG A 83 4.03 23.05 3.28
C ARG A 83 4.12 21.65 2.69
N LEU A 84 5.16 21.37 1.91
CA LEU A 84 5.40 20.05 1.33
C LEU A 84 5.49 18.99 2.43
N ARG A 85 6.29 19.24 3.47
CA ARG A 85 6.43 18.33 4.62
C ARG A 85 5.13 18.11 5.40
N LYS A 86 4.27 19.13 5.51
CA LYS A 86 2.93 18.98 6.11
C LYS A 86 2.01 18.13 5.24
N LEU A 87 2.05 18.30 3.92
CA LEU A 87 1.28 17.49 2.97
C LEU A 87 1.76 16.03 2.94
N GLU A 88 3.07 15.79 3.00
CA GLU A 88 3.64 14.44 3.09
C GLU A 88 3.25 13.73 4.39
N LEU A 89 3.23 14.44 5.52
CA LEU A 89 2.73 13.87 6.78
C LEU A 89 1.23 13.52 6.69
N ALA A 90 0.43 14.41 6.10
CA ALA A 90 -0.99 14.16 5.88
C ALA A 90 -1.21 12.97 4.93
N SER A 91 -0.44 12.87 3.84
CA SER A 91 -0.52 11.76 2.89
C SER A 91 -0.06 10.44 3.53
N ALA A 92 1.00 10.44 4.33
CA ALA A 92 1.45 9.27 5.07
C ALA A 92 0.38 8.75 6.04
N LEU A 93 -0.30 9.64 6.77
CA LEU A 93 -1.43 9.26 7.63
C LEU A 93 -2.58 8.66 6.82
N CYS A 94 -2.97 9.29 5.72
CA CYS A 94 -4.00 8.76 4.83
C CYS A 94 -3.60 7.40 4.25
N GLN A 95 -2.32 7.20 3.92
CA GLN A 95 -1.77 5.94 3.43
C GLN A 95 -1.86 4.83 4.47
N VAL A 96 -1.57 5.11 5.74
CA VAL A 96 -1.71 4.12 6.83
C VAL A 96 -3.17 3.67 6.98
N VAL A 97 -4.11 4.63 7.03
CA VAL A 97 -5.55 4.32 7.13
C VAL A 97 -6.03 3.56 5.88
N SER A 98 -5.54 3.95 4.71
CA SER A 98 -5.84 3.29 3.43
C SER A 98 -5.40 1.83 3.44
N TYR A 99 -4.18 1.52 3.86
CA TYR A 99 -3.73 0.13 3.99
C TYR A 99 -4.46 -0.63 5.09
N GLY A 100 -4.94 0.05 6.13
CA GLY A 100 -5.81 -0.54 7.15
C GLY A 100 -7.08 -1.19 6.57
N SER A 101 -7.57 -0.72 5.42
CA SER A 101 -8.71 -1.34 4.73
C SER A 101 -8.49 -2.80 4.32
N LEU A 102 -7.23 -3.25 4.17
CA LEU A 102 -6.90 -4.65 3.88
C LEU A 102 -7.41 -5.60 4.97
N ILE A 103 -7.58 -5.12 6.20
CA ILE A 103 -8.19 -5.90 7.28
C ILE A 103 -9.66 -6.21 6.95
N GLY A 104 -10.41 -5.23 6.43
CA GLY A 104 -11.78 -5.44 5.95
C GLY A 104 -11.84 -6.39 4.76
N VAL A 105 -10.91 -6.27 3.81
CA VAL A 105 -10.77 -7.21 2.68
C VAL A 105 -10.52 -8.64 3.15
N ALA A 106 -9.58 -8.83 4.08
CA ALA A 106 -9.26 -10.14 4.63
C ALA A 106 -10.45 -10.77 5.37
N MET A 107 -11.16 -9.98 6.19
CA MET A 107 -12.40 -10.44 6.84
C MET A 107 -13.45 -10.87 5.83
N MET A 108 -13.61 -10.11 4.75
CA MET A 108 -14.56 -10.42 3.68
C MET A 108 -14.23 -11.75 2.99
N TRP A 109 -12.97 -11.98 2.63
CA TRP A 109 -12.54 -13.22 1.98
C TRP A 109 -12.65 -14.43 2.92
N TYR A 110 -12.38 -14.24 4.21
CA TYR A 110 -12.56 -15.31 5.19
C TYR A 110 -14.03 -15.71 5.33
N ASN A 111 -14.95 -14.74 5.28
CA ASN A 111 -16.39 -14.98 5.30
C ASN A 111 -16.89 -15.69 4.02
N MET A 112 -16.27 -15.42 2.86
CA MET A 112 -16.63 -16.06 1.60
C MET A 112 -16.18 -17.53 1.54
N SER A 113 -14.94 -17.83 1.94
CA SER A 113 -14.43 -19.19 2.04
C SER A 113 -13.25 -19.24 2.98
N SER A 114 -13.32 -20.10 3.99
CA SER A 114 -12.22 -20.27 4.96
C SER A 114 -10.90 -20.67 4.28
N TRP A 115 -10.95 -21.44 3.18
CA TRP A 115 -9.76 -21.81 2.41
C TRP A 115 -9.09 -20.61 1.73
N VAL A 116 -9.90 -19.67 1.21
CA VAL A 116 -9.39 -18.44 0.58
C VAL A 116 -8.76 -17.53 1.63
N GLY A 117 -9.41 -17.38 2.79
CA GLY A 117 -8.85 -16.60 3.89
C GLY A 117 -7.52 -17.17 4.41
N VAL A 118 -7.46 -18.49 4.63
CA VAL A 118 -6.24 -19.17 5.09
C VAL A 118 -5.11 -19.07 4.06
N SER A 119 -5.40 -19.29 2.77
CA SER A 119 -4.38 -19.18 1.72
C SER A 119 -3.83 -17.77 1.58
N PHE A 120 -4.67 -16.74 1.74
CA PHE A 120 -4.23 -15.34 1.76
C PHE A 120 -3.28 -15.05 2.92
N ILE A 121 -3.63 -15.47 4.15
CA ILE A 121 -2.78 -15.28 5.33
C ILE A 121 -1.46 -16.04 5.18
N ALA A 122 -1.51 -17.32 4.78
CA ALA A 122 -0.32 -18.14 4.59
C ALA A 122 0.62 -17.55 3.53
N SER A 123 0.07 -17.07 2.41
CA SER A 123 0.84 -16.44 1.34
C SER A 123 1.45 -15.11 1.79
N SER A 124 0.71 -14.32 2.58
CA SER A 124 1.21 -13.05 3.13
C SER A 124 2.39 -13.27 4.09
N ILE A 125 2.29 -14.27 4.96
CA ILE A 125 3.39 -14.64 5.87
C ILE A 125 4.63 -15.08 5.07
N LEU A 126 4.44 -15.96 4.07
CA LEU A 126 5.53 -16.42 3.22
C LEU A 126 6.20 -15.27 2.47
N ALA A 127 5.43 -14.31 1.94
CA ALA A 127 5.96 -13.13 1.28
C ALA A 127 6.80 -12.27 2.23
N ILE A 128 6.37 -12.10 3.49
CA ILE A 128 7.17 -11.38 4.51
C ILE A 128 8.49 -12.11 4.79
N PHE A 129 8.46 -13.44 4.90
CA PHE A 129 9.67 -14.24 5.08
C PHE A 129 10.62 -14.12 3.89
N LEU A 130 10.12 -14.21 2.66
CA LEU A 130 10.93 -14.03 1.44
C LEU A 130 11.61 -12.66 1.41
N ILE A 131 10.87 -11.60 1.73
CA ILE A 131 11.42 -10.24 1.78
C ILE A 131 12.50 -10.13 2.86
N ARG A 132 12.28 -10.73 4.04
CA ARG A 132 13.25 -10.77 5.14
C ARG A 132 14.52 -11.52 4.77
N ASP A 133 14.38 -12.64 4.08
CA ASP A 133 15.48 -13.49 3.62
C ASP A 133 16.33 -12.78 2.56
N VAL A 134 15.69 -12.19 1.55
CA VAL A 134 16.37 -11.44 0.48
C VAL A 134 17.06 -10.18 1.01
N MET A 135 16.51 -9.55 2.05
CA MET A 135 17.13 -8.38 2.70
C MET A 135 18.08 -8.74 3.85
N ALA A 136 18.26 -10.02 4.16
CA ALA A 136 19.27 -10.42 5.14
C ALA A 136 20.66 -10.01 4.61
N PRO A 137 21.54 -9.48 5.48
CA PRO A 137 22.87 -9.06 5.06
C PRO A 137 23.60 -10.25 4.43
N VAL A 138 24.07 -10.06 3.20
CA VAL A 138 24.96 -11.02 2.54
C VAL A 138 26.30 -10.91 3.26
N ASP A 139 26.68 -11.94 4.02
CA ASP A 139 28.05 -12.06 4.52
C ASP A 139 28.97 -12.19 3.30
N VAL A 140 29.53 -11.06 2.88
CA VAL A 140 30.60 -11.02 1.90
C VAL A 140 31.81 -11.60 2.61
N GLY A 141 31.98 -12.92 2.48
CA GLY A 141 33.16 -13.62 2.96
C GLY A 141 34.40 -12.89 2.46
N GLU A 142 35.19 -12.42 3.42
CA GLU A 142 36.50 -11.80 3.19
C GLU A 142 37.30 -12.63 2.18
N SER A 143 37.57 -12.05 1.02
CA SER A 143 38.50 -12.61 0.03
C SER A 143 39.88 -12.69 0.69
N PRO A 144 40.58 -13.85 0.69
CA PRO A 144 41.96 -13.86 1.16
C PRO A 144 42.80 -13.02 0.19
N ALA A 145 43.41 -11.96 0.72
CA ALA A 145 44.37 -11.12 -0.01
C ALA A 145 45.55 -11.99 -0.49
N PRO A 146 46.13 -11.70 -1.68
CA PRO A 146 47.34 -12.40 -2.11
C PRO A 146 48.50 -11.93 -1.23
N ASP A 147 49.08 -12.84 -0.46
CA ASP A 147 50.27 -12.59 0.33
C ASP A 147 51.39 -12.04 -0.55
N ALA A 148 51.83 -10.82 -0.24
CA ALA A 148 53.07 -10.25 -0.73
C ALA A 148 54.23 -10.93 -0.02
N ALA A 149 55.02 -11.72 -0.76
CA ALA A 149 56.34 -12.21 -0.39
C ALA A 149 57.29 -12.02 -1.58
#